data_AF-K6YHP0-F1
#
_entry.id   AF-K6YHP0-F1
#
_cell.length_a   1.000
_cell.length_b   1.000
_cell.length_c   1.000
_cell.angle_alpha   90.00
_cell.angle_beta   90.00
_cell.angle_gamma   90.00
#
_symmetry.space_group_name_H-M   'P 1'
#
loop_
_entity.id
_entity.type
_entity.pdbx_description
1 polymer ?
#
loop_
_entity_poly.entity_id
_entity_poly.type
_entity_poly.pdbx_seq_one_letter_code
_entity_poly.pdbx_strand_id
1 'polypeptide(L)'
;MTIQTSLKRRKTDANSWNWRWGQLTFFPSLVAILTTYWLGLIWFLELLEKMNFARLAKDDNLITEIYLKQLFCLGVLGGAMHCSIYIAKEFNLYHSKKDLSTAPMLFDFLGYIIQIIGAGLTGMLLLFALKTGLVVVTTGSTDIIKNIPASHIPYSEWFIAFAGGMGTHHVKAFLDKFLKKSTGTAGKLGGGHDDK
;
A
#
# COMPACT_ATOMS: atom_id res chain seq x y z
N MET A 1 1.82 53.01 -18.78
CA MET A 1 2.26 51.64 -19.17
C MET A 1 3.06 50.90 -18.08
N THR A 2 3.67 51.61 -17.12
CA THR A 2 4.58 51.06 -16.08
C THR A 2 3.90 50.33 -14.90
N ILE A 3 2.60 50.55 -14.68
CA ILE A 3 1.86 49.97 -13.54
C ILE A 3 1.34 48.55 -13.86
N GLN A 4 1.00 48.27 -15.11
CA GLN A 4 0.60 46.90 -15.51
C GLN A 4 1.76 45.91 -15.48
N THR A 5 2.98 46.36 -15.78
CA THR A 5 4.18 45.52 -15.71
C THR A 5 4.57 45.19 -14.26
N SER A 6 4.36 46.11 -13.31
CA SER A 6 4.63 45.85 -11.88
C SER A 6 3.60 44.93 -11.23
N LEU A 7 2.31 45.06 -11.57
CA LEU A 7 1.25 44.15 -11.14
C LEU A 7 1.40 42.74 -11.73
N LYS A 8 1.81 42.64 -13.01
CA LYS A 8 2.07 41.36 -13.65
C LYS A 8 3.25 40.64 -12.98
N ARG A 9 4.35 41.34 -12.67
CA ARG A 9 5.49 40.76 -11.90
C ARG A 9 5.08 40.26 -10.52
N ARG A 10 4.34 41.05 -9.73
CA ARG A 10 3.89 40.63 -8.39
C ARG A 10 3.03 39.36 -8.41
N LYS A 11 2.18 39.17 -9.42
CA LYS A 11 1.40 37.92 -9.59
C LYS A 11 2.30 36.73 -9.96
N THR A 12 3.32 36.93 -10.79
CA THR A 12 4.27 35.86 -11.15
C THR A 12 5.12 35.44 -9.95
N ASP A 13 5.57 36.39 -9.14
CA ASP A 13 6.40 36.14 -7.97
C ASP A 13 5.61 35.42 -6.86
N ALA A 14 4.37 35.86 -6.60
CA ALA A 14 3.46 35.18 -5.66
C ALA A 14 3.13 33.74 -6.10
N ASN A 15 2.92 33.51 -7.40
CA ASN A 15 2.73 32.17 -7.95
C ASN A 15 3.99 31.30 -7.82
N SER A 16 5.18 31.88 -7.99
CA SER A 16 6.44 31.13 -7.85
C SER A 16 6.71 30.71 -6.40
N TRP A 17 6.37 31.58 -5.44
CA TRP A 17 6.51 31.29 -4.02
C TRP A 17 5.57 30.16 -3.58
N ASN A 18 4.28 30.27 -3.93
CA ASN A 18 3.29 29.23 -3.64
C ASN A 18 3.64 27.89 -4.31
N TRP A 19 4.20 27.93 -5.52
CA TRP A 19 4.64 26.73 -6.22
C TRP A 19 5.77 25.98 -5.48
N ARG A 20 6.75 26.70 -4.93
CA ARG A 20 7.85 26.11 -4.13
C ARG A 20 7.37 25.58 -2.80
N TRP A 21 6.44 26.26 -2.13
CA TRP A 21 5.84 25.78 -0.89
C TRP A 21 5.03 24.51 -1.10
N GLY A 22 4.28 24.39 -2.19
CA GLY A 22 3.58 23.15 -2.52
C GLY A 22 4.52 21.99 -2.88
N GLN A 23 5.79 22.22 -3.24
CA GLN A 23 6.78 21.13 -3.36
C GLN A 23 7.24 20.62 -1.99
N LEU A 24 7.38 21.50 -1.01
CA LEU A 24 7.81 21.14 0.35
C LEU A 24 6.78 20.25 1.06
N THR A 25 5.50 20.33 0.71
CA THR A 25 4.47 19.47 1.32
C THR A 25 4.57 18.01 0.88
N PHE A 26 5.23 17.69 -0.23
CA PHE A 26 5.51 16.31 -0.64
C PHE A 26 6.65 15.68 0.16
N PHE A 27 7.54 16.48 0.74
CA PHE A 27 8.76 15.99 1.39
C PHE A 27 8.49 15.04 2.56
N PRO A 28 7.57 15.34 3.51
CA PRO A 28 7.26 14.42 4.61
C PRO A 28 6.75 13.06 4.13
N SER A 29 5.86 13.05 3.13
CA SER A 29 5.31 11.82 2.56
C SER A 29 6.40 11.00 1.84
N LEU A 30 7.30 11.67 1.13
CA LEU A 30 8.42 11.01 0.43
C LEU A 30 9.41 10.39 1.42
N VAL A 31 9.74 11.11 2.50
CA VAL A 31 10.57 10.58 3.60
C VAL A 31 9.88 9.37 4.24
N ALA A 32 8.59 9.45 4.56
CA ALA A 32 7.85 8.34 5.16
C ALA A 32 7.86 7.08 4.27
N ILE A 33 7.61 7.23 2.96
CA ILE A 33 7.64 6.11 2.00
C ILE A 33 9.05 5.52 1.90
N LEU A 34 10.08 6.37 1.81
CA LEU A 34 11.46 5.91 1.69
C LEU A 34 11.94 5.19 2.95
N THR A 35 11.66 5.74 4.14
CA THR A 35 12.03 5.14 5.42
C THR A 35 11.33 3.80 5.63
N THR A 36 10.03 3.71 5.33
CA THR A 36 9.29 2.44 5.45
C THR A 36 9.77 1.40 4.44
N TYR A 37 10.08 1.79 3.20
CA TYR A 37 10.70 0.90 2.22
C TYR A 37 12.06 0.36 2.71
N TRP A 38 12.92 1.26 3.22
CA TRP A 38 14.25 0.89 3.70
C TRP A 38 14.20 -0.03 4.93
N LEU A 39 13.34 0.28 5.90
CA LEU A 39 13.11 -0.57 7.07
C LEU A 39 12.56 -1.95 6.68
N GLY A 40 11.60 -2.00 5.75
CA GLY A 40 11.05 -3.26 5.24
C GLY A 40 12.11 -4.13 4.56
N LEU A 41 13.04 -3.52 3.81
CA LEU A 41 14.14 -4.23 3.16
C LEU A 41 15.15 -4.78 4.17
N ILE A 42 15.58 -3.96 5.14
CA ILE A 42 16.53 -4.39 6.16
C ILE A 42 15.97 -5.53 6.98
N TRP A 43 14.73 -5.39 7.49
CA TRP A 43 14.10 -6.46 8.25
C TRP A 43 13.92 -7.73 7.43
N PHE A 44 13.59 -7.63 6.15
CA PHE A 44 13.51 -8.79 5.28
C PHE A 44 14.86 -9.51 5.18
N LEU A 45 15.97 -8.78 4.97
CA LEU A 45 17.31 -9.35 4.87
C LEU A 45 17.77 -10.00 6.19
N GLU A 46 17.54 -9.33 7.32
CA GLU A 46 17.83 -9.89 8.65
C GLU A 46 17.03 -11.18 8.93
N LEU A 47 15.76 -11.23 8.51
CA LEU A 47 14.93 -12.43 8.65
C LEU A 47 15.39 -13.55 7.73
N LEU A 48 15.95 -13.23 6.56
CA LEU A 48 16.51 -14.21 5.63
C LEU A 48 17.73 -14.92 6.25
N GLU A 49 18.59 -14.16 6.92
CA GLU A 49 19.71 -14.71 7.68
C GLU A 49 19.23 -15.58 8.85
N LYS A 50 18.28 -15.09 9.67
CA LYS A 50 17.70 -15.85 10.78
C LYS A 50 17.03 -17.15 10.34
N MET A 51 16.43 -17.17 9.15
CA MET A 51 15.80 -18.36 8.59
C MET A 51 16.81 -19.48 8.31
N ASN A 52 18.03 -19.13 7.87
CA ASN A 52 19.09 -20.11 7.65
C ASN A 52 19.52 -20.76 8.97
N PHE A 53 19.62 -19.98 10.05
CA PHE A 53 19.91 -20.51 11.39
C PHE A 53 18.78 -21.39 11.92
N ALA A 54 17.52 -20.96 11.78
CA ALA A 54 16.36 -21.73 12.24
C ALA A 54 16.23 -23.09 11.52
N ARG A 55 16.54 -23.13 10.21
CA ARG A 55 16.60 -24.38 9.44
C ARG A 55 17.70 -25.32 9.95
N LEU A 56 18.84 -24.77 10.37
CA LEU A 56 19.92 -25.56 10.95
C LEU A 56 19.51 -26.20 12.28
N ALA A 57 18.72 -25.47 13.08
CA ALA A 57 18.21 -25.92 14.37
C ALA A 57 16.99 -26.86 14.29
N LYS A 58 16.36 -27.02 13.11
CA LYS A 58 15.15 -27.83 12.87
C LYS A 58 13.98 -27.48 13.81
N ASP A 59 13.82 -26.20 14.15
CA ASP A 59 12.71 -25.71 14.95
C ASP A 59 11.57 -25.23 14.03
N ASP A 60 10.56 -26.08 13.84
CA ASP A 60 9.43 -25.82 12.93
C ASP A 60 8.58 -24.61 13.34
N ASN A 61 8.48 -24.33 14.64
CA ASN A 61 7.72 -23.18 15.14
C ASN A 61 8.45 -21.87 14.81
N LEU A 62 9.76 -21.83 15.03
CA LEU A 62 10.59 -20.67 14.73
C LEU A 62 10.65 -20.38 13.23
N ILE A 63 10.71 -21.43 12.39
CA ILE A 63 10.69 -21.28 10.93
C ILE A 63 9.37 -20.65 10.48
N THR A 64 8.25 -21.10 11.03
CA THR A 64 6.92 -20.57 10.69
C THR A 64 6.79 -19.09 11.08
N GLU A 65 7.26 -18.72 12.28
CA GLU A 65 7.22 -17.33 12.75
C GLU A 65 8.05 -16.40 11.85
N ILE A 66 9.31 -16.79 11.55
CA ILE A 66 10.19 -16.03 10.67
C ILE A 66 9.56 -15.91 9.28
N TYR A 67 8.94 -16.98 8.79
CA TYR A 67 8.30 -16.99 7.48
C TYR A 67 7.14 -16.00 7.38
N LEU A 68 6.26 -15.95 8.38
CA LEU A 68 5.16 -14.97 8.41
C LEU A 68 5.68 -13.54 8.44
N LYS A 69 6.74 -13.28 9.20
CA LYS A 69 7.40 -11.96 9.25
C LYS A 69 8.01 -11.57 7.90
N GLN A 70 8.60 -12.52 7.16
CA GLN A 70 9.11 -12.27 5.81
C GLN A 70 8.00 -11.89 4.83
N LEU A 71 6.87 -12.59 4.85
CA LEU A 71 5.71 -12.29 4.01
C LEU A 71 5.15 -10.90 4.31
N PHE A 72 5.06 -10.53 5.59
CA PHE A 72 4.65 -9.19 6.00
C PHE A 72 5.60 -8.12 5.43
N CYS A 73 6.91 -8.30 5.58
CA CYS A 73 7.92 -7.34 5.07
C CYS A 73 7.83 -7.18 3.55
N LEU A 74 7.60 -8.27 2.81
CA LEU A 74 7.40 -8.21 1.36
C LEU A 74 6.11 -7.49 0.96
N GLY A 75 5.02 -7.68 1.70
CA GLY A 75 3.78 -6.92 1.52
C GLY A 75 3.99 -5.42 1.79
N VAL A 76 4.76 -5.07 2.84
CA VAL A 76 5.16 -3.69 3.14
C VAL A 76 5.98 -3.08 2.01
N LEU A 77 6.96 -3.82 1.46
CA LEU A 77 7.76 -3.39 0.31
C LEU A 77 6.89 -3.14 -0.94
N GLY A 78 5.95 -4.04 -1.22
CA GLY A 78 5.00 -3.87 -2.32
C GLY A 78 4.09 -2.65 -2.12
N GLY A 79 3.60 -2.44 -0.90
CA GLY A 79 2.81 -1.26 -0.54
C GLY A 79 3.58 0.05 -0.69
N ALA A 80 4.82 0.08 -0.21
CA ALA A 80 5.70 1.25 -0.33
C ALA A 80 6.04 1.56 -1.81
N MET A 81 6.27 0.54 -2.64
CA MET A 81 6.46 0.72 -4.08
C MET A 81 5.19 1.26 -4.77
N HIS A 82 4.01 0.80 -4.38
CA HIS A 82 2.77 1.37 -4.92
C HIS A 82 2.61 2.84 -4.50
N CYS A 83 2.91 3.17 -3.25
CA CYS A 83 2.85 4.54 -2.75
C CYS A 83 3.84 5.46 -3.46
N SER A 84 5.03 4.98 -3.81
CA SER A 84 6.02 5.77 -4.56
C SER A 84 5.56 6.08 -5.99
N ILE A 85 4.88 5.15 -6.65
CA ILE A 85 4.26 5.40 -7.97
C ILE A 85 3.12 6.41 -7.84
N TYR A 86 2.31 6.31 -6.78
CA TYR A 86 1.17 7.18 -6.55
C TYR A 86 1.60 8.63 -6.27
N ILE A 87 2.56 8.85 -5.37
CA ILE A 87 3.09 10.19 -5.08
C ILE A 87 3.78 10.81 -6.31
N ALA A 88 4.44 10.00 -7.15
CA ALA A 88 5.03 10.48 -8.40
C ALA A 88 3.97 10.98 -9.39
N LYS A 89 2.80 10.31 -9.47
CA LYS A 89 1.66 10.75 -10.28
C LYS A 89 1.07 12.06 -9.75
N GLU A 90 0.87 12.17 -8.44
CA GLU A 90 0.38 13.41 -7.80
C GLU A 90 1.34 14.58 -8.04
N PHE A 91 2.66 14.34 -7.89
CA PHE A 91 3.68 15.33 -8.16
C PHE A 91 3.68 15.82 -9.61
N ASN A 92 3.49 14.90 -10.57
CA ASN A 92 3.41 15.24 -11.99
C ASN A 92 2.13 16.03 -12.32
N LEU A 93 0.99 15.67 -11.72
CA LEU A 93 -0.26 16.41 -11.83
C LEU A 93 -0.14 17.83 -11.26
N TYR A 94 0.50 17.97 -10.10
CA TYR A 94 0.79 19.26 -9.49
C TYR A 94 1.63 20.16 -10.41
N HIS A 95 2.67 19.59 -11.06
CA HIS A 95 3.50 20.33 -12.02
C HIS A 95 2.74 20.72 -13.28
N SER A 96 1.87 19.85 -13.78
CA SER A 96 1.07 20.10 -14.99
C SER A 96 0.00 21.17 -14.77
N LYS A 97 -0.71 21.14 -13.65
CA LYS A 97 -1.84 22.04 -13.37
C LYS A 97 -1.46 23.33 -12.63
N LYS A 98 -0.28 23.35 -11.96
CA LYS A 98 0.18 24.46 -11.11
C LYS A 98 -0.88 24.92 -10.09
N ASP A 99 -1.67 23.98 -9.59
CA ASP A 99 -2.73 24.24 -8.62
C ASP A 99 -2.32 23.72 -7.24
N LEU A 100 -2.48 24.57 -6.22
CA LEU A 100 -2.16 24.27 -4.83
C LEU A 100 -3.17 23.28 -4.23
N SER A 101 -4.39 23.20 -4.79
CA SER A 101 -5.41 22.22 -4.38
C SER A 101 -4.99 20.77 -4.64
N THR A 102 -4.03 20.56 -5.54
CA THR A 102 -3.47 19.24 -5.86
C THR A 102 -2.24 18.86 -5.00
N ALA A 103 -1.80 19.73 -4.10
CA ALA A 103 -0.70 19.39 -3.19
C ALA A 103 -1.22 18.60 -1.97
N PRO A 104 -0.51 17.55 -1.53
CA PRO A 104 -0.88 16.81 -0.33
C PRO A 104 -0.83 17.72 0.90
N MET A 105 -1.73 17.49 1.83
CA MET A 105 -1.70 18.14 3.14
C MET A 105 -0.52 17.60 3.96
N LEU A 106 -0.01 18.42 4.87
CA LEU A 106 1.11 18.08 5.76
C LEU A 106 0.88 16.81 6.60
N PHE A 107 -0.36 16.32 6.73
CA PHE A 107 -0.70 15.11 7.48
C PHE A 107 -0.90 13.87 6.60
N ASP A 108 -0.82 13.99 5.28
CA ASP A 108 -1.06 12.86 4.36
C ASP A 108 -0.01 11.75 4.50
N PHE A 109 1.19 12.07 5.03
CA PHE A 109 2.23 11.08 5.31
C PHE A 109 1.76 9.97 6.29
N LEU A 110 0.87 10.30 7.23
CA LEU A 110 0.28 9.29 8.13
C LEU A 110 -0.62 8.32 7.35
N GLY A 111 -1.37 8.84 6.38
CA GLY A 111 -2.16 8.03 5.45
C GLY A 111 -1.27 7.04 4.70
N TYR A 112 -0.13 7.50 4.17
CA TYR A 112 0.85 6.63 3.51
C TYR A 112 1.41 5.56 4.46
N ILE A 113 1.76 5.89 5.70
CA ILE A 113 2.26 4.91 6.68
C ILE A 113 1.21 3.84 6.95
N ILE A 114 -0.03 4.23 7.26
CA ILE A 114 -1.13 3.31 7.55
C ILE A 114 -1.39 2.39 6.34
N GLN A 115 -1.35 2.95 5.13
CA GLN A 115 -1.55 2.22 3.89
C GLN A 115 -0.45 1.19 3.62
N ILE A 116 0.81 1.54 3.90
CA ILE A 116 1.95 0.64 3.75
C ILE A 116 1.87 -0.51 4.77
N ILE A 117 1.51 -0.23 6.02
CA ILE A 117 1.29 -1.27 7.04
C ILE A 117 0.12 -2.19 6.64
N GLY A 118 -0.98 -1.60 6.16
CA GLY A 118 -2.14 -2.36 5.66
C GLY A 118 -1.80 -3.23 4.44
N ALA A 119 -0.86 -2.80 3.60
CA ALA A 119 -0.36 -3.57 2.48
C ALA A 119 0.45 -4.80 2.92
N GLY A 120 1.21 -4.70 4.01
CA GLY A 120 1.84 -5.84 4.68
C GLY A 120 0.83 -6.92 5.07
N LEU A 121 -0.24 -6.52 5.76
CA LEU A 121 -1.33 -7.42 6.16
C LEU A 121 -2.05 -8.03 4.94
N THR A 122 -2.32 -7.21 3.93
CA THR A 122 -3.03 -7.65 2.72
C THR A 122 -2.21 -8.66 1.92
N GLY A 123 -0.90 -8.45 1.81
CA GLY A 123 0.02 -9.41 1.18
C GLY A 123 0.00 -10.79 1.87
N MET A 124 0.01 -10.81 3.20
CA MET A 124 -0.12 -12.06 3.96
C MET A 124 -1.47 -12.73 3.75
N LEU A 125 -2.57 -11.97 3.88
CA LEU A 125 -3.93 -12.50 3.73
C LEU A 125 -4.18 -13.05 2.32
N LEU A 126 -3.65 -12.40 1.29
CA LEU A 126 -3.78 -12.86 -0.09
C LEU A 126 -3.14 -14.24 -0.28
N LEU A 127 -1.95 -14.45 0.29
CA LEU A 127 -1.30 -15.76 0.23
C LEU A 127 -2.12 -16.83 0.94
N PHE A 128 -2.64 -16.54 2.13
CA PHE A 128 -3.49 -17.48 2.87
C PHE A 128 -4.79 -17.79 2.13
N ALA A 129 -5.41 -16.79 1.49
CA ALA A 129 -6.61 -16.98 0.69
C ALA A 129 -6.32 -17.85 -0.55
N LEU A 130 -5.21 -17.59 -1.25
CA LEU A 130 -4.78 -18.40 -2.40
C LEU A 130 -4.47 -19.85 -2.00
N LYS A 131 -3.73 -20.05 -0.91
CA LYS A 131 -3.42 -21.39 -0.41
C LYS A 131 -4.68 -22.14 0.03
N THR A 132 -5.54 -21.49 0.82
CA THR A 132 -6.81 -22.09 1.25
C THR A 132 -7.69 -22.42 0.05
N GLY A 133 -7.81 -21.50 -0.92
CA GLY A 133 -8.57 -21.73 -2.15
C GLY A 133 -8.02 -22.88 -2.98
N LEU A 134 -6.70 -22.95 -3.17
CA LEU A 134 -6.05 -24.04 -3.89
C LEU A 134 -6.27 -25.39 -3.20
N VAL A 135 -6.13 -25.45 -1.88
CA VAL A 135 -6.38 -26.67 -1.09
C VAL A 135 -7.83 -27.11 -1.26
N VAL A 136 -8.80 -26.21 -1.06
CA VAL A 136 -10.24 -26.53 -1.22
C VAL A 136 -10.54 -27.08 -2.62
N VAL A 137 -9.96 -26.49 -3.67
CA VAL A 137 -10.18 -26.93 -5.05
C VAL A 137 -9.51 -28.27 -5.35
N THR A 138 -8.33 -28.54 -4.78
CA THR A 138 -7.53 -29.72 -5.11
C THR A 138 -7.89 -30.94 -4.29
N THR A 139 -8.33 -30.78 -3.04
CA THR A 139 -8.53 -31.91 -2.13
C THR A 139 -9.98 -32.09 -1.69
N GLY A 140 -10.86 -31.12 -1.97
CA GLY A 140 -12.27 -31.15 -1.52
C GLY A 140 -12.44 -31.19 0.00
N SER A 141 -11.36 -31.00 0.77
CA SER A 141 -11.32 -31.08 2.23
C SER A 141 -10.60 -29.87 2.82
N THR A 142 -11.21 -29.28 3.86
CA THR A 142 -10.66 -28.14 4.60
C THR A 142 -9.58 -28.52 5.61
N ASP A 143 -9.33 -29.82 5.85
CA ASP A 143 -8.50 -30.28 6.96
C ASP A 143 -6.98 -30.25 6.71
N ILE A 144 -6.54 -29.97 5.48
CA ILE A 144 -5.12 -30.04 5.10
C ILE A 144 -4.36 -28.74 5.43
N ILE A 145 -5.06 -27.71 5.93
CA ILE A 145 -4.48 -26.39 6.24
C ILE A 145 -3.39 -26.46 7.35
N LYS A 146 -3.33 -27.55 8.13
CA LYS A 146 -2.39 -27.70 9.26
C LYS A 146 -1.00 -28.22 8.92
N ASN A 147 -0.80 -28.86 7.77
CA ASN A 147 0.49 -29.48 7.43
C ASN A 147 1.17 -28.69 6.31
N ILE A 148 1.77 -27.55 6.66
CA ILE A 148 2.71 -26.86 5.78
C ILE A 148 4.08 -27.47 6.08
N PRO A 149 4.63 -28.36 5.24
CA PRO A 149 6.04 -28.71 5.37
C PRO A 149 6.86 -27.45 5.08
N ALA A 150 7.47 -26.89 6.13
CA ALA A 150 8.34 -25.72 6.08
C ALA A 150 9.65 -25.96 5.28
N SER A 151 9.79 -27.13 4.66
CA SER A 151 11.00 -27.59 3.96
C SER A 151 11.23 -26.89 2.62
N HIS A 152 10.21 -26.28 2.01
CA HIS A 152 10.38 -25.42 0.86
C HIS A 152 9.50 -24.18 1.01
N ILE A 153 10.15 -23.03 1.23
CA ILE A 153 9.53 -21.72 1.00
C ILE A 153 9.82 -21.38 -0.47
N PRO A 154 8.85 -21.51 -1.38
CA PRO A 154 9.10 -21.20 -2.77
C PRO A 154 9.05 -19.68 -2.97
N TYR A 155 9.98 -19.15 -3.78
CA TYR A 155 10.06 -17.73 -4.14
C TYR A 155 8.74 -17.17 -4.72
N SER A 156 7.85 -18.03 -5.21
CA SER A 156 6.50 -17.65 -5.65
C SER A 156 5.64 -17.09 -4.53
N GLU A 157 5.75 -17.57 -3.29
CA GLU A 157 4.94 -17.07 -2.17
C GLU A 157 5.39 -15.67 -1.75
N TRP A 158 6.69 -15.40 -1.82
CA TRP A 158 7.25 -14.07 -1.65
C TRP A 158 6.74 -13.10 -2.71
N PHE A 159 6.69 -13.54 -3.97
CA PHE A 159 6.15 -12.73 -5.07
C PHE A 159 4.65 -12.46 -4.89
N ILE A 160 3.87 -13.45 -4.46
CA ILE A 160 2.43 -13.28 -4.18
C ILE A 160 2.21 -12.27 -3.06
N ALA A 161 2.97 -12.33 -1.96
CA ALA A 161 2.84 -11.37 -0.87
C ALA A 161 3.22 -9.94 -1.31
N PHE A 162 4.28 -9.80 -2.08
CA PHE A 162 4.68 -8.52 -2.67
C PHE A 162 3.60 -7.95 -3.62
N ALA A 163 3.07 -8.78 -4.53
CA ALA A 163 2.01 -8.41 -5.44
C ALA A 163 0.71 -8.06 -4.70
N GLY A 164 0.39 -8.79 -3.63
CA GLY A 164 -0.73 -8.47 -2.74
C GLY A 164 -0.56 -7.13 -2.06
N GLY A 165 0.64 -6.81 -1.60
CA GLY A 165 1.00 -5.49 -1.08
C GLY A 165 0.77 -4.36 -2.09
N MET A 166 1.24 -4.52 -3.32
CA MET A 166 0.96 -3.56 -4.41
C MET A 166 -0.54 -3.45 -4.73
N GLY A 167 -1.26 -4.57 -4.68
CA GLY A 167 -2.68 -4.68 -5.02
C GLY A 167 -3.65 -4.20 -3.93
N THR A 168 -3.16 -3.75 -2.77
CA THR A 168 -3.99 -3.40 -1.60
C THR A 168 -5.12 -2.43 -1.90
N HIS A 169 -4.92 -1.47 -2.80
CA HIS A 169 -5.98 -0.54 -3.23
C HIS A 169 -7.08 -1.21 -4.04
N HIS A 170 -6.73 -2.18 -4.88
CA HIS A 170 -7.71 -2.96 -5.63
C HIS A 170 -8.48 -3.90 -4.72
N VAL A 171 -7.82 -4.50 -3.73
CA VAL A 171 -8.47 -5.33 -2.71
C VAL A 171 -9.42 -4.49 -1.86
N LYS A 172 -9.00 -3.29 -1.41
CA LYS A 172 -9.86 -2.36 -0.68
C LYS A 172 -11.04 -1.89 -1.53
N ALA A 173 -10.81 -1.48 -2.78
CA ALA A 173 -11.88 -1.08 -3.69
C ALA A 173 -12.84 -2.23 -4.04
N PHE A 174 -12.34 -3.46 -4.12
CA PHE A 174 -13.15 -4.65 -4.29
C PHE A 174 -14.00 -4.94 -3.05
N LEU A 175 -13.40 -4.92 -1.85
CA LEU A 175 -14.11 -5.06 -0.57
C LEU A 175 -15.16 -3.98 -0.38
N ASP A 176 -14.85 -2.71 -0.66
CA ASP A 176 -15.81 -1.61 -0.56
C ASP A 176 -16.98 -1.80 -1.54
N LYS A 177 -16.71 -2.25 -2.77
CA LYS A 177 -17.77 -2.58 -3.74
C LYS A 177 -18.58 -3.80 -3.32
N PHE A 178 -17.93 -4.81 -2.77
CA PHE A 178 -18.57 -6.04 -2.32
C PHE A 178 -19.43 -5.79 -1.07
N LEU A 179 -18.92 -5.02 -0.10
CA LEU A 179 -19.65 -4.58 1.09
C LEU A 179 -20.80 -3.67 0.71
N LYS A 180 -20.62 -2.69 -0.19
CA LYS A 180 -21.74 -1.88 -0.71
C LYS A 180 -22.80 -2.71 -1.43
N LYS A 181 -22.40 -3.81 -2.08
CA LYS A 181 -23.32 -4.74 -2.73
C LYS A 181 -23.98 -5.70 -1.73
N SER A 182 -23.28 -6.05 -0.65
CA SER A 182 -23.75 -6.91 0.44
C SER A 182 -24.62 -6.16 1.46
N THR A 183 -24.48 -4.84 1.60
CA THR A 183 -25.36 -3.97 2.38
C THR A 183 -26.50 -3.38 1.55
N GLY A 184 -26.81 -3.98 0.40
CA GLY A 184 -27.91 -3.58 -0.50
C GLY A 184 -29.34 -3.65 0.07
N THR A 185 -29.52 -3.80 1.39
CA THR A 185 -30.85 -3.89 2.03
C THR A 185 -30.95 -3.07 3.32
N ALA A 186 -30.44 -1.83 3.32
CA ALA A 186 -30.84 -0.83 4.31
C ALA A 186 -30.76 0.57 3.67
N GLY A 187 -31.88 1.06 3.15
CA GLY A 187 -32.00 2.43 2.63
C GLY A 187 -32.64 2.61 1.26
N LYS A 188 -33.51 1.70 0.83
CA LYS A 188 -34.55 2.03 -0.17
C LYS A 188 -35.81 2.43 0.60
N LEU A 189 -35.82 3.61 1.23
CA LEU A 189 -37.01 4.25 1.82
C LEU A 189 -36.75 5.76 2.01
N GLY A 190 -37.43 6.58 1.18
CA GLY A 190 -37.47 8.05 1.21
C GLY A 190 -36.89 8.71 -0.05
N GLY A 191 -37.54 8.59 -1.23
CA GLY A 191 -38.41 9.65 -1.80
C GLY A 191 -37.55 10.57 -2.72
N GLY A 192 -37.70 10.63 -4.05
CA GLY A 192 -38.90 10.90 -4.83
C GLY A 192 -38.94 12.39 -5.18
N HIS A 193 -38.68 12.74 -6.46
CA HIS A 193 -38.80 14.08 -7.09
C HIS A 193 -37.83 15.17 -6.58
N ASP A 194 -37.18 16.01 -7.41
CA ASP A 194 -37.68 16.74 -8.58
C ASP A 194 -36.62 16.96 -9.68
N ASP A 195 -37.15 17.11 -10.89
CA ASP A 195 -36.49 17.55 -12.13
C ASP A 195 -35.86 18.94 -12.04
N LYS A 196 -34.62 19.08 -12.57
CA LYS A 196 -34.19 20.06 -13.60
C LYS A 196 -32.69 19.99 -13.86
#